data_AF-A0A8R7VDK0-F1
#
_entry.id   AF-A0A8R7VDK0-F1
#
_cell.length_a   1.000
_cell.length_b   1.000
_cell.length_c   1.000
_cell.angle_alpha   90.00
_cell.angle_beta   90.00
_cell.angle_gamma   90.00
#
_symmetry.space_group_name_H-M   'P 1'
#
loop_
_entity.id
_entity.type
_entity.pdbx_description
1 polymer ?
#
loop_
_entity_poly.entity_id
_entity_poly.type
_entity_poly.pdbx_seq_one_letter_code
_entity_poly.pdbx_strand_id
1 'polypeptide(L)'
;MAPGTDYVDLITKAVARRFSEVSFKIYNPAIQVKKRLKSGLISTKSKPLHPGLVFLYCTLNKELHDFIRDTEGCYGFIGATRGSIKRQIKKPKPIPVEEVESIIKKEKEEQEKADKEFEDLENWDKGSFGKPVEDSELMLINKIKKQVKKSTSKGASSNDTFTLGASVHVLSGPFAGFTGSLLEVNRKNKKVTVQMTLFGKESFVDLDFDQIEALNT
;
A
#
# COMPACT_ATOMS: atom_id res chain seq x y z
N MET A 1 -8.91 -1.28 -15.13
CA MET A 1 -8.53 -0.44 -13.98
C MET A 1 -7.59 -1.20 -13.06
N ALA A 2 -6.74 -0.49 -12.32
CA ALA A 2 -5.87 -1.12 -11.33
C ALA A 2 -6.69 -1.48 -10.07
N PRO A 3 -6.45 -2.63 -9.42
CA PRO A 3 -7.12 -2.96 -8.18
C PRO A 3 -6.74 -1.91 -7.11
N GLY A 4 -7.69 -1.06 -6.74
CA GLY A 4 -7.51 0.03 -5.77
C GLY A 4 -8.02 1.40 -6.21
N THR A 5 -8.08 1.69 -7.52
CA THR A 5 -8.63 2.98 -8.03
C THR A 5 -10.16 3.02 -7.97
N ASP A 6 -10.80 1.85 -8.07
CA ASP A 6 -12.24 1.73 -8.18
C ASP A 6 -12.97 2.27 -6.94
N TYR A 7 -12.37 2.14 -5.74
CA TYR A 7 -12.96 2.64 -4.49
C TYR A 7 -12.97 4.16 -4.40
N VAL A 8 -11.92 4.83 -4.91
CA VAL A 8 -11.86 6.29 -4.96
C VAL A 8 -13.00 6.83 -5.81
N ASP A 9 -13.22 6.22 -6.97
CA ASP A 9 -14.31 6.61 -7.88
C ASP A 9 -15.68 6.31 -7.26
N LEU A 10 -15.83 5.18 -6.57
CA LEU A 10 -17.07 4.81 -5.88
C LEU A 10 -17.42 5.82 -4.78
N ILE A 11 -16.49 6.14 -3.89
CA ILE A 11 -16.70 7.11 -2.82
C ILE A 11 -16.97 8.50 -3.42
N THR A 12 -16.20 8.91 -4.44
CA THR A 12 -16.40 10.19 -5.12
C THR A 12 -17.83 10.31 -5.66
N LYS A 13 -18.30 9.28 -6.39
CA LYS A 13 -19.65 9.25 -6.95
C LYS A 13 -20.72 9.22 -5.86
N ALA A 14 -20.51 8.44 -4.80
CA ALA A 14 -21.44 8.28 -3.69
C ALA A 14 -21.62 9.60 -2.92
N VAL A 15 -20.51 10.27 -2.59
CA VAL A 15 -20.51 11.57 -1.90
C VAL A 15 -21.11 12.65 -2.79
N ALA A 16 -20.70 12.76 -4.06
CA ALA A 16 -21.24 13.75 -4.99
C ALA A 16 -22.76 13.64 -5.18
N ARG A 17 -23.29 12.41 -5.21
CA ARG A 17 -24.72 12.15 -5.37
C ARG A 17 -25.53 12.52 -4.12
N ARG A 18 -24.97 12.31 -2.92
CA ARG A 18 -25.70 12.49 -1.66
C ARG A 18 -25.50 13.89 -1.07
N PHE A 19 -24.36 14.52 -1.31
CA PHE A 19 -23.94 15.79 -0.71
C PHE A 19 -23.53 16.79 -1.80
N SER A 20 -24.45 17.12 -2.70
CA SER A 20 -24.19 18.03 -3.83
C SER A 20 -23.80 19.45 -3.40
N GLU A 21 -24.20 19.87 -2.21
CA GLU A 21 -23.88 21.19 -1.65
C GLU A 21 -22.49 21.25 -0.99
N VAL A 22 -21.87 20.09 -0.72
CA VAL A 22 -20.57 20.04 -0.06
C VAL A 22 -19.46 20.06 -1.11
N SER A 23 -18.59 21.07 -1.07
CA SER A 23 -17.36 21.02 -1.85
C SER A 23 -16.39 20.01 -1.23
N PHE A 24 -16.01 18.99 -1.99
CA PHE A 24 -15.00 18.03 -1.57
C PHE A 24 -14.02 17.70 -2.70
N LYS A 25 -12.80 17.31 -2.35
CA LYS A 25 -11.81 16.73 -3.27
C LYS A 25 -11.22 15.48 -2.64
N ILE A 26 -11.14 14.40 -3.41
CA ILE A 26 -10.43 13.19 -3.00
C ILE A 26 -9.10 13.16 -3.73
N TYR A 27 -8.03 12.98 -2.98
CA TYR A 27 -6.67 12.86 -3.48
C TYR A 27 -6.12 11.49 -3.10
N ASN A 28 -5.58 10.76 -4.08
CA ASN A 28 -4.98 9.45 -3.90
C ASN A 28 -3.61 9.47 -4.59
N PRO A 29 -2.53 9.77 -3.85
CA PRO A 29 -1.19 9.84 -4.44
C PRO A 29 -0.81 8.50 -5.05
N ALA A 30 -0.39 8.49 -6.30
CA ALA A 30 -0.08 7.28 -7.04
C ALA A 30 1.01 7.50 -8.10
N ILE A 31 1.94 6.55 -8.17
CA ILE A 31 3.00 6.54 -9.17
C ILE A 31 2.60 5.71 -10.39
N GLN A 32 3.04 6.13 -11.56
CA GLN A 32 2.87 5.43 -12.83
C GLN A 32 4.12 4.61 -13.12
N VAL A 33 4.02 3.29 -12.98
CA VAL A 33 5.12 2.36 -13.23
C VAL A 33 5.02 1.86 -14.66
N LYS A 34 6.03 2.18 -15.47
CA LYS A 34 6.18 1.70 -16.85
C LYS A 34 6.94 0.38 -16.87
N LYS A 35 6.51 -0.57 -17.69
CA LYS A 35 7.20 -1.84 -17.94
C LYS A 35 7.08 -2.24 -19.40
N ARG A 36 8.17 -2.73 -19.99
CA ARG A 36 8.16 -3.28 -21.33
C ARG A 36 7.61 -4.70 -21.32
N LEU A 37 6.59 -4.95 -22.12
CA LEU A 37 6.04 -6.29 -22.33
C LEU A 37 6.92 -7.08 -23.31
N LYS A 38 6.78 -8.42 -23.29
CA LYS A 38 7.47 -9.31 -24.23
C LYS A 38 7.14 -9.01 -25.71
N SER A 39 6.00 -8.36 -25.96
CA SER A 39 5.57 -7.91 -27.28
C SER A 39 6.24 -6.59 -27.72
N GLY A 40 7.07 -5.97 -26.89
CA GLY A 40 7.71 -4.68 -27.14
C GLY A 40 6.85 -3.46 -26.76
N LEU A 41 5.56 -3.64 -26.45
CA LEU A 41 4.67 -2.58 -25.97
C LEU A 41 5.00 -2.16 -24.53
N ILE A 42 4.80 -0.88 -24.23
CA ILE A 42 4.96 -0.34 -22.87
C ILE A 42 3.62 -0.43 -22.14
N SER A 43 3.63 -1.08 -20.98
CA SER A 43 2.51 -1.11 -20.03
C SER A 43 2.77 -0.10 -18.93
N THR A 44 1.91 0.91 -18.81
CA THR A 44 1.90 1.84 -17.68
C THR A 44 0.83 1.41 -16.68
N LYS A 45 1.21 1.22 -15.41
CA LYS A 45 0.29 0.86 -14.33
C LYS A 45 0.39 1.89 -13.21
N SER A 46 -0.76 2.38 -12.75
CA SER A 46 -0.85 3.22 -11.56
C SER A 46 -0.71 2.35 -10.30
N LYS A 47 0.18 2.75 -9.40
CA LYS A 47 0.44 2.12 -8.11
C LYS A 47 0.29 3.20 -7.02
N PRO A 48 -0.70 3.08 -6.11
CA PRO A 48 -0.85 4.01 -4.99
C PRO A 48 0.40 4.06 -4.11
N LEU A 49 0.76 5.28 -3.67
CA LEU A 49 1.87 5.53 -2.76
C LEU A 49 1.56 5.01 -1.35
N HIS A 50 0.28 5.12 -0.95
CA HIS A 50 -0.24 4.70 0.35
C HIS A 50 -1.44 3.77 0.11
N PRO A 51 -1.23 2.46 -0.09
CA PRO A 51 -2.30 1.52 -0.36
C PRO A 51 -3.38 1.56 0.73
N GLY A 52 -4.65 1.62 0.32
CA GLY A 52 -5.81 1.66 1.21
C GLY A 52 -6.01 2.95 2.00
N LEU A 53 -5.22 3.99 1.72
CA LEU A 53 -5.44 5.34 2.22
C LEU A 53 -5.86 6.28 1.10
N VAL A 54 -6.80 7.17 1.43
CA VAL A 54 -7.26 8.24 0.55
C VAL A 54 -7.36 9.53 1.37
N PHE A 55 -7.05 10.66 0.74
CA PHE A 55 -7.10 11.96 1.38
C PHE A 55 -8.35 12.69 0.95
N LEU A 56 -9.14 13.13 1.93
CA LEU A 56 -10.36 13.88 1.69
C LEU A 56 -10.17 15.33 2.13
N TYR A 57 -10.24 16.25 1.19
CA TYR A 57 -10.34 17.67 1.44
C TYR A 57 -11.81 18.09 1.41
N CYS A 58 -12.40 18.38 2.56
CA CYS A 58 -13.79 18.83 2.66
C CYS A 58 -14.04 19.57 3.98
N THR A 59 -15.17 20.28 4.05
CA THR A 59 -15.73 20.71 5.33
C THR A 59 -16.54 19.56 5.91
N LEU A 60 -16.02 18.94 6.97
CA LEU A 60 -16.61 17.72 7.53
C LEU A 60 -17.80 18.02 8.47
N ASN A 61 -19.00 17.61 8.06
CA ASN A 61 -20.19 17.60 8.91
C ASN A 61 -20.51 16.17 9.42
N LYS A 62 -21.46 16.05 10.36
CA LYS A 62 -21.79 14.76 10.98
C LYS A 62 -22.35 13.75 9.96
N GLU A 63 -23.21 14.21 9.06
CA GLU A 63 -23.85 13.34 8.07
C GLU A 63 -22.83 12.78 7.06
N LEU A 64 -21.93 13.62 6.56
CA LEU A 64 -20.85 13.20 5.66
C LEU A 64 -19.88 12.25 6.37
N HIS A 65 -19.53 12.54 7.63
CA HIS A 65 -18.69 11.67 8.44
C HIS A 65 -19.30 10.27 8.58
N ASP A 66 -20.56 10.18 9.01
CA ASP A 66 -21.24 8.90 9.20
C ASP A 66 -21.43 8.18 7.86
N PHE A 67 -21.77 8.91 6.80
CA PHE A 67 -21.89 8.35 5.45
C PHE A 67 -20.58 7.74 4.94
N ILE A 68 -19.45 8.44 5.06
CA ILE A 68 -18.15 7.92 4.61
C ILE A 68 -17.79 6.66 5.39
N ARG A 69 -17.99 6.66 6.72
CA ARG A 69 -17.70 5.48 7.54
C ARG A 69 -18.55 4.27 7.15
N ASP A 70 -19.81 4.50 6.82
CA ASP A 70 -20.76 3.45 6.48
C ASP A 70 -20.68 3.06 4.98
N THR A 71 -19.86 3.76 4.18
CA THR A 71 -19.62 3.45 2.77
C THR A 71 -18.76 2.19 2.65
N GLU A 72 -19.16 1.27 1.77
CA GLU A 72 -18.42 0.04 1.52
C GLU A 72 -16.97 0.33 1.09
N GLY A 73 -16.02 -0.41 1.67
CA GLY A 73 -14.58 -0.22 1.45
C GLY A 73 -13.94 0.88 2.32
N CYS A 74 -14.72 1.65 3.07
CA CYS A 74 -14.19 2.62 4.04
C CYS A 74 -14.07 1.99 5.43
N TYR A 75 -12.83 1.79 5.90
CA TYR A 75 -12.58 1.18 7.22
C TYR A 75 -12.62 2.19 8.37
N GLY A 76 -12.58 3.49 8.05
CA GLY A 76 -12.65 4.58 9.01
C GLY A 76 -11.61 5.67 8.74
N PHE A 77 -11.53 6.62 9.66
CA PHE A 77 -10.57 7.72 9.57
C PHE A 77 -9.33 7.44 10.43
N ILE A 78 -8.17 7.81 9.88
CA ILE A 78 -6.88 7.69 10.57
C ILE A 78 -6.79 8.68 11.74
N GLY A 79 -6.20 8.21 12.84
CA GLY A 79 -6.07 8.99 14.07
C GLY A 79 -7.36 9.12 14.90
N ALA A 80 -8.45 8.45 14.50
CA ALA A 80 -9.60 8.26 15.37
C ALA A 80 -9.33 7.09 16.32
N THR A 81 -9.22 7.33 17.64
CA THR A 81 -9.12 6.25 18.63
C THR A 81 -10.36 5.34 18.53
N ARG A 82 -10.20 4.03 18.29
CA ARG A 82 -11.29 3.08 18.53
C ARG A 82 -11.55 3.03 20.05
N GLY A 83 -12.74 3.45 20.46
CA GLY A 83 -13.13 3.45 21.86
C GLY A 83 -14.60 3.13 22.01
N SER A 84 -14.88 1.96 22.59
CA SER A 84 -16.19 1.47 22.98
C SER A 84 -16.80 2.34 24.08
N ILE A 85 -17.51 3.40 23.72
CA ILE A 85 -18.62 3.96 24.53
C ILE A 85 -19.66 4.42 23.52
N LYS A 86 -20.86 3.85 23.66
CA LYS A 86 -22.05 4.19 22.89
C LYS A 86 -22.10 5.72 22.67
N ARG A 87 -21.98 6.15 21.40
CA ARG A 87 -22.33 7.50 20.87
C ARG A 87 -21.27 8.62 20.89
N GLN A 88 -19.98 8.40 21.17
CA GLN A 88 -18.98 9.47 21.02
C GLN A 88 -18.12 9.29 19.75
N ILE A 89 -18.60 9.87 18.65
CA ILE A 89 -17.85 9.97 17.39
C ILE A 89 -16.67 10.93 17.61
N LYS A 90 -15.44 10.41 17.71
CA LYS A 90 -14.24 11.26 17.68
C LYS A 90 -14.02 11.75 16.25
N LYS A 91 -14.14 13.06 16.04
CA LYS A 91 -13.89 13.71 14.74
C LYS A 91 -12.45 13.39 14.29
N PRO A 92 -12.23 13.08 13.00
CA PRO A 92 -10.89 12.87 12.50
C PRO A 92 -10.06 14.14 12.69
N LYS A 93 -8.79 13.96 13.07
CA LYS A 93 -7.85 15.08 13.17
C LYS A 93 -7.40 15.45 11.76
N PRO A 94 -7.57 16.71 11.30
CA PRO A 94 -7.08 17.16 10.01
C PRO A 94 -5.58 16.95 9.85
N ILE A 95 -5.13 16.77 8.62
CA ILE A 95 -3.70 16.68 8.27
C ILE A 95 -3.19 18.13 8.10
N PRO A 96 -2.08 18.52 8.74
CA PRO A 96 -1.49 19.83 8.54
C PRO A 96 -1.02 20.01 7.10
N VAL A 97 -1.03 21.25 6.60
CA VAL A 97 -0.71 21.58 5.21
C VAL A 97 0.71 21.13 4.83
N GLU A 98 1.66 21.27 5.76
CA GLU A 98 3.05 20.83 5.59
C GLU A 98 3.19 19.32 5.30
N GLU A 99 2.34 18.50 5.93
CA GLU A 99 2.31 17.06 5.66
C GLU A 99 1.70 16.76 4.29
N VAL A 100 0.66 17.51 3.88
CA VAL A 100 0.06 17.39 2.54
C VAL A 100 1.08 17.71 1.46
N GLU A 101 1.84 18.79 1.62
CA GLU A 101 2.91 19.16 0.71
C GLU A 101 4.00 18.10 0.65
N SER A 102 4.35 17.52 1.80
CA SER A 102 5.33 16.42 1.88
C SER A 102 4.87 15.18 1.12
N ILE A 103 3.57 14.85 1.16
CA ILE A 103 3.00 13.73 0.40
C ILE A 103 3.10 14.00 -1.10
N ILE A 104 2.71 15.19 -1.55
CA ILE A 104 2.77 15.59 -2.96
C ILE A 104 4.23 15.59 -3.46
N LYS A 105 5.15 16.07 -2.63
CA LYS A 105 6.58 16.06 -2.94
C LYS A 105 7.11 14.64 -3.10
N LYS A 106 6.78 13.72 -2.17
CA LYS A 106 7.16 12.31 -2.26
C LYS A 106 6.57 11.62 -3.49
N GLU A 107 5.33 11.92 -3.86
CA GLU A 107 4.71 11.40 -5.08
C GLU A 107 5.54 11.78 -6.32
N LYS A 108 5.95 13.04 -6.43
CA LYS A 108 6.80 13.52 -7.54
C LYS A 108 8.17 12.85 -7.54
N GLU A 109 8.84 12.80 -6.39
CA GLU A 109 10.18 12.18 -6.27
C GLU A 109 10.14 10.68 -6.62
N GLU A 110 9.13 9.94 -6.14
CA GLU A 110 8.98 8.53 -6.49
C GLU A 110 8.58 8.32 -7.95
N GLN A 111 7.78 9.23 -8.52
CA GLN A 111 7.45 9.20 -9.95
C GLN A 111 8.70 9.37 -10.82
N GLU A 112 9.52 10.38 -10.53
CA GLU A 112 10.78 10.64 -11.25
C GLU A 112 11.74 9.45 -11.12
N LYS A 113 11.84 8.84 -9.93
CA LYS A 113 12.64 7.63 -9.72
C LYS A 113 12.13 6.45 -10.55
N ALA A 114 10.83 6.23 -10.62
CA ALA A 114 10.22 5.16 -11.40
C ALA A 114 10.42 5.38 -12.92
N ASP A 115 10.31 6.61 -13.39
CA ASP A 115 10.57 6.96 -14.79
C ASP A 115 12.05 6.77 -15.15
N LYS A 116 12.97 7.21 -14.30
CA LYS A 116 14.41 7.02 -14.50
C LYS A 116 14.81 5.55 -14.50
N GLU A 117 14.28 4.76 -13.57
CA GLU A 117 14.51 3.30 -13.52
C GLU A 117 14.05 2.61 -14.82
N PHE A 118 12.94 3.07 -15.40
CA PHE A 118 12.46 2.57 -16.69
C PHE A 118 13.39 2.95 -17.86
N GLU A 119 13.88 4.20 -17.90
CA GLU A 119 14.84 4.66 -18.91
C GLU A 119 16.18 3.93 -18.83
N ASP A 120 16.72 3.71 -17.64
CA ASP A 120 17.96 2.97 -17.42
C ASP A 120 17.84 1.51 -17.91
N LEU A 121 16.69 0.86 -17.66
CA LEU A 121 16.38 -0.47 -18.19
C LEU A 121 16.27 -0.48 -19.72
N GLU A 122 15.68 0.54 -20.32
CA GLU A 122 15.62 0.68 -21.79
C GLU A 122 17.01 0.85 -22.41
N ASN A 123 17.86 1.64 -21.78
CA ASN A 123 19.21 1.90 -22.26
C ASN A 123 20.11 0.66 -22.10
N TRP A 124 19.95 -0.11 -21.03
CA TRP A 124 20.64 -1.40 -20.84
C TRP A 124 20.23 -2.43 -21.91
N ASP A 125 18.93 -2.57 -22.19
CA ASP A 125 18.42 -3.49 -23.21
C ASP A 125 18.99 -3.13 -24.59
N LYS A 126 18.97 -1.85 -24.97
CA LYS A 126 19.60 -1.36 -26.21
C LYS A 126 21.13 -1.57 -26.25
N GLY A 127 21.80 -1.53 -25.11
CA GLY A 127 23.25 -1.77 -24.98
C GLY A 127 23.67 -3.24 -25.05
N SER A 128 22.75 -4.18 -24.79
CA SER A 128 23.05 -5.63 -24.76
C SER A 128 22.85 -6.31 -26.13
N PHE A 129 22.08 -5.71 -27.05
CA PHE A 129 21.85 -6.23 -28.41
C PHE A 129 23.01 -6.02 -29.41
N GLY A 130 24.17 -5.55 -28.95
CA GLY A 130 25.37 -5.31 -29.79
C GLY A 130 26.51 -6.31 -29.64
N LYS A 131 26.43 -7.28 -28.72
CA LYS A 131 27.49 -8.30 -28.54
C LYS A 131 26.91 -9.70 -28.70
N PRO A 132 27.42 -10.54 -29.63
CA PRO A 132 27.03 -11.94 -29.71
C PRO A 132 27.34 -12.62 -28.38
N VAL A 133 26.32 -13.21 -27.76
CA VAL A 133 26.49 -14.10 -26.61
C VAL A 133 27.17 -15.36 -27.12
N GLU A 134 28.41 -15.61 -26.71
CA GLU A 134 29.15 -16.83 -27.09
C GLU A 134 28.39 -18.07 -26.57
N ASP A 135 28.36 -19.15 -27.36
CA ASP A 135 27.62 -20.39 -27.10
C ASP A 135 27.93 -21.03 -25.73
N SER A 136 29.10 -20.72 -25.16
CA SER A 136 29.55 -21.12 -23.82
C SER A 136 28.66 -20.57 -22.70
N GLU A 137 28.12 -19.35 -22.82
CA GLU A 137 27.23 -18.75 -21.81
C GLU A 137 25.82 -19.36 -21.86
N LEU A 138 25.34 -19.71 -23.06
CA LEU A 138 24.06 -20.39 -23.27
C LEU A 138 24.03 -21.80 -22.64
N MET A 139 25.15 -22.53 -22.70
CA MET A 139 25.27 -23.82 -22.02
C MET A 139 25.24 -23.69 -20.50
N LEU A 140 25.86 -22.65 -19.93
CA LEU A 140 25.87 -22.41 -18.49
C LEU A 140 24.46 -22.11 -17.95
N ILE A 141 23.72 -21.25 -18.64
CA ILE A 141 22.34 -20.87 -18.28
C ILE A 141 21.39 -22.07 -18.33
N ASN A 142 21.54 -22.96 -19.32
CA ASN A 142 20.73 -24.17 -19.42
C ASN A 142 21.09 -25.20 -18.33
N LYS A 143 22.36 -25.26 -17.89
CA LYS A 143 22.79 -26.10 -16.77
C LYS A 143 22.20 -25.61 -15.44
N ILE A 144 22.14 -24.29 -15.24
CA ILE A 144 21.52 -23.65 -14.06
C ILE A 144 20.00 -23.86 -14.05
N LYS A 145 19.31 -23.66 -15.18
CA LYS A 145 17.85 -23.90 -15.29
C LYS A 145 17.45 -25.36 -15.05
N LYS A 146 18.33 -26.32 -15.35
CA LYS A 146 18.09 -27.75 -15.14
C LYS A 146 18.27 -28.17 -13.68
N GLN A 147 18.98 -27.38 -12.84
CA GLN A 147 19.11 -27.65 -11.41
C GLN A 147 17.99 -27.03 -10.55
N VAL A 148 17.32 -25.96 -10.99
CA VAL A 148 16.29 -25.28 -10.20
C VAL A 148 14.91 -25.99 -10.24
N LYS A 149 14.71 -26.96 -11.14
CA LYS A 149 13.40 -27.62 -11.34
C LYS A 149 13.13 -28.82 -10.41
N LYS A 150 13.78 -28.91 -9.26
CA LYS A 150 13.58 -30.00 -8.28
C LYS A 150 13.55 -29.49 -6.83
N SER A 151 12.58 -28.63 -6.51
CA SER A 151 12.10 -28.43 -5.14
C SER A 151 10.68 -27.84 -5.14
N THR A 152 9.71 -28.68 -5.46
CA THR A 152 8.35 -28.52 -4.94
C THR A 152 8.32 -28.95 -3.47
N SER A 153 8.17 -27.99 -2.56
CA SER A 153 7.62 -28.16 -1.21
C SER A 153 7.40 -26.76 -0.61
N LYS A 154 6.15 -26.34 -0.43
CA LYS A 154 5.37 -26.43 0.83
C LYS A 154 5.81 -25.39 1.86
N GLY A 155 4.81 -24.75 2.46
CA GLY A 155 4.91 -23.53 3.24
C GLY A 155 5.99 -23.57 4.32
N ALA A 156 6.71 -22.46 4.43
CA ALA A 156 7.56 -22.18 5.57
C ALA A 156 6.74 -21.35 6.56
N SER A 157 6.10 -22.05 7.48
CA SER A 157 5.71 -21.52 8.79
C SER A 157 6.99 -21.00 9.46
N SER A 158 7.23 -19.69 9.40
CA SER A 158 8.24 -19.04 10.23
C SER A 158 7.73 -19.09 11.67
N ASN A 159 8.32 -19.99 12.46
CA ASN A 159 8.03 -20.14 13.88
C ASN A 159 8.28 -18.82 14.62
N ASP A 160 7.18 -18.17 14.94
CA ASP A 160 6.88 -17.47 16.19
C ASP A 160 8.06 -16.78 16.90
N THR A 161 8.44 -15.60 16.41
CA THR A 161 8.98 -14.55 17.29
C THR A 161 8.21 -13.25 17.09
N PHE A 162 6.88 -13.34 17.18
CA PHE A 162 6.02 -12.16 17.38
C PHE A 162 6.15 -11.69 18.83
N THR A 163 7.27 -11.01 19.11
CA THR A 163 7.53 -10.38 20.42
C THR A 163 6.95 -8.97 20.45
N LEU A 164 6.46 -8.56 21.62
CA LEU A 164 5.99 -7.19 21.81
C LEU A 164 7.13 -6.21 21.52
N GLY A 165 6.82 -5.16 20.76
CA GLY A 165 7.78 -4.16 20.28
C GLY A 165 8.45 -4.52 18.95
N ALA A 166 8.29 -5.73 18.41
CA ALA A 166 8.88 -6.10 17.13
C ALA A 166 8.30 -5.28 15.97
N SER A 167 9.14 -4.92 14.99
CA SER A 167 8.67 -4.36 13.72
C SER A 167 7.98 -5.45 12.90
N VAL A 168 6.84 -5.11 12.32
CA VAL A 168 6.06 -6.00 11.45
C VAL A 168 5.65 -5.27 10.18
N HIS A 169 5.68 -6.00 9.06
CA HIS A 169 5.09 -5.58 7.79
C HIS A 169 3.68 -6.13 7.66
N VAL A 170 2.75 -5.31 7.19
CA VAL A 170 1.38 -5.74 6.90
C VAL A 170 1.33 -6.27 5.46
N LEU A 171 0.92 -7.53 5.30
CA LEU A 171 0.87 -8.25 4.04
C LEU A 171 -0.42 -8.04 3.26
N SER A 172 -1.55 -7.91 3.97
CA SER A 172 -2.88 -7.90 3.34
C SER A 172 -3.87 -6.99 4.06
N GLY A 173 -5.01 -6.76 3.41
CA GLY A 173 -6.03 -5.83 3.89
C GLY A 173 -5.75 -4.37 3.51
N PRO A 174 -6.52 -3.42 4.07
CA PRO A 174 -6.43 -2.00 3.71
C PRO A 174 -5.11 -1.35 4.14
N PHE A 175 -4.34 -1.98 5.02
CA PHE A 175 -3.05 -1.48 5.47
C PHE A 175 -1.87 -2.25 4.87
N ALA A 176 -2.09 -3.04 3.81
CA ALA A 176 -1.04 -3.79 3.15
C ALA A 176 0.09 -2.88 2.64
N GLY A 177 1.34 -3.28 2.90
CA GLY A 177 2.55 -2.54 2.53
C GLY A 177 3.04 -1.56 3.59
N PHE A 178 2.30 -1.32 4.66
CA PHE A 178 2.78 -0.52 5.79
C PHE A 178 3.62 -1.34 6.77
N THR A 179 4.39 -0.61 7.59
CA THR A 179 5.17 -1.15 8.71
C THR A 179 4.70 -0.53 10.01
N GLY A 180 4.74 -1.30 11.09
CA GLY A 180 4.45 -0.81 12.44
C GLY A 180 5.15 -1.65 13.51
N SER A 181 4.96 -1.26 14.77
CA SER A 181 5.44 -2.00 15.94
C SER A 181 4.32 -2.82 16.57
N LEU A 182 4.63 -4.04 16.97
CA LEU A 182 3.69 -4.94 17.60
C LEU A 182 3.41 -4.49 19.05
N LEU A 183 2.19 -4.04 19.34
CA LEU A 183 1.84 -3.49 20.66
C LEU A 183 1.14 -4.51 21.56
N GLU A 184 0.31 -5.37 20.99
CA GLU A 184 -0.39 -6.42 21.72
C GLU A 184 -0.50 -7.70 20.88
N VAL A 185 -0.43 -8.86 21.54
CA VAL A 185 -0.52 -10.17 20.90
C VAL A 185 -1.55 -11.04 21.62
N ASN A 186 -2.70 -11.22 21.00
CA ASN A 186 -3.75 -12.11 21.49
C ASN A 186 -3.70 -13.45 20.75
N ARG A 187 -2.88 -14.37 21.27
CA ARG A 187 -2.70 -15.73 20.72
C ARG A 187 -3.99 -16.56 20.72
N LYS A 188 -4.92 -16.31 21.65
CA LYS A 188 -6.19 -17.05 21.73
C LYS A 188 -7.12 -16.73 20.57
N ASN A 189 -7.24 -15.45 20.25
CA ASN A 189 -8.11 -14.96 19.18
C ASN A 189 -7.42 -14.86 17.82
N LYS A 190 -6.14 -15.24 17.75
CA LYS A 190 -5.28 -15.05 16.58
C LYS A 190 -5.23 -13.60 16.07
N LYS A 191 -5.23 -12.64 17.00
CA LYS A 191 -5.21 -11.20 16.70
C LYS A 191 -4.00 -10.51 17.29
N VAL A 192 -3.55 -9.47 16.62
CA VAL A 192 -2.45 -8.61 17.04
C VAL A 192 -2.85 -7.15 16.89
N THR A 193 -2.38 -6.31 17.80
CA THR A 193 -2.54 -4.86 17.71
C THR A 193 -1.22 -4.28 17.26
N VAL A 194 -1.21 -3.63 16.10
CA VAL A 194 -0.01 -2.99 15.53
C VAL A 194 -0.14 -1.48 15.68
N GLN A 195 0.86 -0.85 16.28
CA GLN A 195 1.01 0.61 16.30
C GLN A 195 1.75 1.05 15.04
N MET A 196 1.17 1.99 14.32
CA MET A 196 1.69 2.51 13.05
C MET A 196 1.72 4.03 13.11
N THR A 197 2.76 4.65 12.55
CA THR A 197 2.83 6.10 12.44
C THR A 197 2.44 6.51 11.02
N LEU A 198 1.25 7.07 10.88
CA LEU A 198 0.67 7.53 9.61
C LEU A 198 0.51 9.05 9.67
N PHE A 199 1.27 9.81 8.87
CA PHE A 199 1.22 11.28 8.82
C PHE A 199 1.30 11.92 10.21
N GLY A 200 2.41 11.64 10.91
CA GLY A 200 2.67 12.16 12.24
C GLY A 200 1.69 11.69 13.33
N LYS A 201 0.78 10.77 13.03
CA LYS A 201 -0.24 10.27 13.95
C LYS A 201 -0.06 8.78 14.19
N GLU A 202 -0.04 8.42 15.47
CA GLU A 202 -0.12 7.03 15.89
C GLU A 202 -1.52 6.49 15.60
N SER A 203 -1.57 5.35 14.93
CA SER A 203 -2.77 4.60 14.63
C SER A 203 -2.58 3.17 15.12
N PHE A 204 -3.59 2.64 15.79
CA PHE A 204 -3.59 1.26 16.29
C PHE A 204 -4.55 0.46 15.45
N VAL A 205 -4.06 -0.64 14.87
CA VAL A 205 -4.83 -1.50 13.97
C VAL A 205 -4.81 -2.92 14.51
N ASP A 206 -6.01 -3.49 14.64
CA ASP A 206 -6.18 -4.91 14.93
C ASP A 206 -6.06 -5.70 13.63
N LEU A 207 -5.09 -6.60 13.57
CA LEU A 207 -4.81 -7.46 12.42
C LEU A 207 -4.81 -8.93 12.85
N ASP A 208 -5.02 -9.83 11.89
CA ASP A 208 -4.85 -11.26 12.14
C ASP A 208 -3.38 -11.65 11.92
N PHE A 209 -2.90 -12.71 12.57
CA PHE A 209 -1.50 -13.17 12.42
C PHE A 209 -1.09 -13.43 10.96
N ASP A 210 -2.03 -13.91 10.13
CA ASP A 210 -1.77 -14.22 8.72
C ASP A 210 -1.62 -12.94 7.85
N GLN A 211 -1.97 -11.77 8.39
CA GLN A 211 -1.88 -10.49 7.69
C GLN A 211 -0.57 -9.76 7.98
N ILE A 212 0.30 -10.30 8.83
CA ILE A 212 1.56 -9.66 9.20
C ILE A 212 2.77 -10.57 9.00
N GLU A 213 3.90 -9.96 8.72
CA GLU A 213 5.21 -10.61 8.64
C GLU A 213 6.17 -9.90 9.60
N ALA A 214 6.88 -10.67 10.42
CA ALA A 214 7.89 -10.10 11.31
C ALA A 214 9.09 -9.61 10.49
N LEU A 215 9.50 -8.36 10.73
CA LEU A 215 10.75 -7.83 10.24
C LEU A 215 11.86 -8.25 11.20
N ASN A 216 12.53 -9.34 10.88
CA ASN A 216 13.77 -9.71 11.58
C ASN A 216 14.83 -8.64 11.23
N THR A 217 15.17 -7.81 12.22
CA THR A 217 16.35 -6.93 12.17
C THR A 217 17.58 -7.69 12.59
#